data_AF-A0A7L2ZGL2-F1
#
_entry.id   AF-A0A7L2ZGL2-F1
#
_cell.length_a   1.000
_cell.length_b   1.000
_cell.length_c   1.000
_cell.angle_alpha   90.00
_cell.angle_beta   90.00
_cell.angle_gamma   90.00
#
_symmetry.space_group_name_H-M   'P 1'
#
loop_
_entity.id
_entity.type
_entity.pdbx_description
1 polymer ?
#
loop_
_entity_poly.entity_id
_entity_poly.type
_entity_poly.pdbx_seq_one_letter_code
_entity_poly.pdbx_strand_id
1 'polypeptide(L)'
;MPLHRFPPRLWAALRLREGICARLPQHYLASLQDDTPPTPVHWEPHGLRYRRNPRTGERERVQDVPVPVYYPPAANEGLWGGEGWVRGFRYARDDKLSTRLPKTWKPQLFKRQFYSEILDATLTITVTMRTLDLIDAAFGFDFYILKTPRAELCSKLGMDLKRTMLLRLARRDPRLHPQDPARREAIYDKYKV
;
A
#
# COMPACT_ATOMS: atom_id res chain seq x y z
N MET A 1 -30.69 14.53 27.72
CA MET A 1 -30.25 13.63 26.62
C MET A 1 -29.27 12.62 27.19
N PRO A 2 -29.47 11.31 27.02
CA PRO A 2 -28.49 10.34 27.47
C PRO A 2 -27.20 10.47 26.64
N LEU A 3 -26.04 10.42 27.31
CA LEU A 3 -24.73 10.39 26.67
C LEU A 3 -24.23 8.94 26.56
N HIS A 4 -23.52 8.62 25.48
CA HIS A 4 -22.85 7.32 25.36
C HIS A 4 -21.71 7.19 26.37
N ARG A 5 -21.57 6.01 26.99
CA ARG A 5 -20.44 5.68 27.87
C ARG A 5 -19.09 5.69 27.13
N PHE A 6 -19.07 5.26 25.87
CA PHE A 6 -17.89 5.25 25.01
C PHE A 6 -18.14 6.03 23.71
N PRO A 7 -17.17 6.84 23.24
CA PRO A 7 -17.25 7.53 21.96
C PRO A 7 -17.44 6.56 20.77
N PRO A 8 -18.28 6.90 19.77
CA PRO A 8 -18.50 6.06 18.59
C PRO A 8 -17.24 5.63 17.84
N ARG A 9 -16.20 6.50 17.80
CA ARG A 9 -14.91 6.20 17.19
C ARG A 9 -14.19 4.97 17.81
N LEU A 10 -14.49 4.64 19.07
CA LEU A 10 -13.84 3.52 19.77
C LEU A 10 -14.60 2.20 19.61
N TRP A 11 -15.83 2.21 19.09
CA TRP A 11 -16.67 1.00 19.04
C TRP A 11 -16.04 -0.11 18.20
N ALA A 12 -15.36 0.23 17.10
CA ALA A 12 -14.64 -0.76 16.29
C ALA A 12 -13.51 -1.44 17.07
N ALA A 13 -12.72 -0.67 17.82
CA ALA A 13 -11.64 -1.20 18.66
C ALA A 13 -12.18 -2.04 19.84
N LEU A 14 -13.30 -1.64 20.44
CA LEU A 14 -13.97 -2.40 21.50
C LEU A 14 -14.46 -3.76 20.98
N ARG A 15 -15.04 -3.81 19.78
CA ARG A 15 -15.45 -5.07 19.13
C ARG A 15 -14.30 -6.05 18.93
N LEU A 16 -13.07 -5.57 18.75
CA LEU A 16 -11.89 -6.44 18.64
C LEU A 16 -11.47 -7.07 19.98
N ARG A 17 -11.88 -6.48 21.11
CA ARG A 17 -11.55 -6.94 22.47
C ARG A 17 -12.58 -7.89 23.07
N GLU A 18 -13.73 -8.06 22.41
CA GLU A 18 -14.84 -8.88 22.89
C GLU A 18 -15.17 -10.04 21.93
N GLY A 19 -15.87 -11.05 22.46
CA GLY A 19 -16.45 -12.14 21.66
C GLY A 19 -15.43 -12.98 20.89
N ILE A 20 -15.75 -13.29 19.63
CA ILE A 20 -14.89 -14.13 18.77
C ILE A 20 -13.62 -13.41 18.32
N CYS A 21 -13.65 -12.08 18.17
CA CYS A 21 -12.51 -11.28 17.74
C CYS A 21 -11.38 -11.30 18.77
N ALA A 22 -11.72 -11.37 20.06
CA ALA A 22 -10.74 -11.49 21.15
C ALA A 22 -9.92 -12.79 21.09
N ARG A 23 -10.40 -13.82 20.37
CA ARG A 23 -9.70 -15.11 20.20
C ARG A 23 -8.76 -15.13 18.99
N LEU A 24 -8.68 -14.05 18.22
CA LEU A 24 -7.79 -13.97 17.06
C LEU A 24 -6.31 -13.95 17.50
N PRO A 25 -5.38 -14.44 16.66
CA PRO A 25 -3.96 -14.40 16.98
C PRO A 25 -3.44 -12.98 17.23
N GLN A 26 -2.59 -12.84 18.25
CA GLN A 26 -2.09 -11.54 18.69
C GLN A 26 -1.31 -10.79 17.59
N HIS A 27 -0.51 -11.50 16.79
CA HIS A 27 0.26 -10.88 15.69
C HIS A 27 -0.67 -10.26 14.63
N TYR A 28 -1.81 -10.90 14.36
CA TYR A 28 -2.80 -10.38 13.42
C TYR A 28 -3.50 -9.14 14.00
N LEU A 29 -3.90 -9.19 15.27
CA LEU A 29 -4.50 -8.05 15.96
C LEU A 29 -3.57 -6.83 16.01
N ALA A 30 -2.27 -7.06 16.27
CA ALA A 30 -1.25 -6.01 16.22
C ALA A 30 -1.18 -5.37 14.83
N SER A 31 -1.16 -6.18 13.76
CA SER A 31 -1.15 -5.66 12.37
C SER A 31 -2.41 -4.91 11.95
N LEU A 32 -3.54 -5.13 12.64
CA LEU A 32 -4.78 -4.37 12.41
C LEU A 32 -4.76 -3.00 13.08
N GLN A 33 -3.97 -2.84 14.14
CA GLN A 33 -3.78 -1.60 14.89
C GLN A 33 -2.58 -0.78 14.38
N ASP A 34 -1.90 -1.29 13.35
CA ASP A 34 -0.78 -0.60 12.72
C ASP A 34 -1.30 0.58 11.88
N ASP A 35 -1.17 1.77 12.45
CA ASP A 35 -1.54 3.06 11.84
C ASP A 35 -0.33 3.75 11.19
N THR A 36 0.68 2.98 10.76
CA THR A 36 1.84 3.54 10.05
C THR A 36 1.40 4.32 8.81
N PRO A 37 1.85 5.59 8.66
CA PRO A 37 1.45 6.41 7.53
C PRO A 37 2.07 5.84 6.25
N PRO A 38 1.29 5.80 5.14
CA PRO A 38 1.82 5.33 3.87
C PRO A 38 2.85 6.32 3.30
N THR A 39 3.72 5.81 2.45
CA THR A 39 4.68 6.63 1.69
C THR A 39 3.94 7.65 0.80
N PRO A 40 4.43 8.91 0.71
CA PRO A 40 3.83 9.93 -0.15
C PRO A 40 3.85 9.54 -1.63
N VAL A 41 2.70 9.73 -2.31
CA VAL A 41 2.53 9.41 -3.74
C VAL A 41 2.05 10.63 -4.53
N HIS A 42 0.91 11.22 -4.15
CA HIS A 42 0.29 12.35 -4.87
C HIS A 42 0.65 13.72 -4.30
N TRP A 43 1.67 13.78 -3.44
CA TRP A 43 2.14 15.00 -2.79
C TRP A 43 3.60 14.84 -2.40
N GLU A 44 4.30 15.97 -2.29
CA GLU A 44 5.71 16.01 -1.91
C GLU A 44 5.85 16.38 -0.43
N PRO A 45 6.56 15.58 0.38
CA PRO A 45 6.81 15.92 1.77
C PRO A 45 7.77 17.10 1.88
N HIS A 46 7.57 17.93 2.90
CA HIS A 46 8.40 19.10 3.11
C HIS A 46 9.84 18.76 3.55
N GLY A 47 10.06 17.58 4.13
CA GLY A 47 11.37 17.12 4.61
C GLY A 47 11.91 17.87 5.84
N LEU A 48 11.20 18.91 6.31
CA LEU A 48 11.60 19.77 7.42
C LEU A 48 10.42 19.98 8.37
N ARG A 49 10.70 20.05 9.68
CA ARG A 49 9.67 20.32 10.70
C ARG A 49 9.32 21.80 10.84
N TYR A 50 10.24 22.67 10.44
CA TYR A 50 10.10 24.12 10.54
C TYR A 50 10.58 24.78 9.27
N ARG A 51 9.87 25.82 8.86
CA ARG A 51 10.23 26.69 7.74
C ARG A 51 10.23 28.13 8.20
N ARG A 52 11.17 28.92 7.69
CA ARG A 52 11.15 30.37 7.89
C ARG A 52 10.13 30.98 6.94
N ASN A 53 9.15 31.72 7.46
CA ASN A 53 8.16 32.39 6.62
C ASN A 53 8.88 33.44 5.74
N PRO A 54 8.74 33.38 4.41
CA PRO A 54 9.45 34.29 3.51
C PRO A 54 9.03 35.75 3.65
N ARG A 55 7.84 36.04 4.22
CA ARG A 55 7.33 37.39 4.40
C ARG A 55 7.68 37.98 5.77
N THR A 56 7.47 37.22 6.85
CA THR A 56 7.67 37.71 8.22
C THR A 56 9.05 37.37 8.78
N GLY A 57 9.74 36.39 8.19
CA GLY A 57 11.02 35.89 8.70
C GLY A 57 10.89 35.05 9.97
N GLU A 58 9.69 34.81 10.48
CA GLU A 58 9.44 34.01 11.67
C GLU A 58 9.54 32.51 11.39
N ARG A 59 9.81 31.73 12.44
CA ARG A 59 9.92 30.27 12.36
C ARG A 59 8.54 29.64 12.54
N GLU A 60 8.01 29.04 11.48
CA GLU A 60 6.72 28.36 11.50
C GLU A 60 6.89 26.84 11.45
N ARG A 61 6.04 26.12 12.20
CA ARG A 61 5.98 24.66 12.12
C ARG A 61 5.22 24.27 10.86
N VAL A 62 5.79 23.35 10.09
CA VAL A 62 5.13 22.80 8.90
C VAL A 62 4.72 21.35 9.18
N GLN A 63 3.56 20.96 8.68
CA GLN A 63 3.04 19.60 8.83
C GLN A 63 2.70 19.05 7.45
N ASP A 64 3.14 17.83 7.22
CA ASP A 64 2.82 17.06 6.03
C ASP A 64 1.41 16.45 6.21
N VAL A 65 0.47 16.88 5.37
CA VAL A 65 -0.91 16.38 5.38
C VAL A 65 -1.16 15.56 4.11
N PRO A 66 -1.43 14.25 4.22
CA PRO A 66 -1.58 13.41 3.04
C PRO A 66 -2.84 13.76 2.25
N VAL A 67 -2.74 13.67 0.92
CA VAL A 67 -3.87 13.83 0.02
C VAL A 67 -4.79 12.60 0.12
N PRO A 68 -6.10 12.76 0.40
CA PRO A 68 -7.03 11.64 0.42
C PRO A 68 -7.15 10.97 -0.95
N VAL A 69 -6.85 9.67 -1.00
CA VAL A 69 -6.92 8.86 -2.21
C VAL A 69 -8.12 7.92 -2.13
N TYR A 70 -8.90 7.87 -3.20
CA TYR A 70 -9.97 6.89 -3.37
C TYR A 70 -9.47 5.69 -4.17
N TYR A 71 -9.53 4.50 -3.58
CA TYR A 71 -9.21 3.24 -4.24
C TYR A 71 -10.48 2.56 -4.75
N PRO A 72 -10.70 2.47 -6.07
CA PRO A 72 -11.84 1.73 -6.62
C PRO A 72 -11.65 0.21 -6.46
N PRO A 73 -12.71 -0.60 -6.58
CA PRO A 73 -12.61 -2.07 -6.49
C PRO A 73 -11.57 -2.69 -7.41
N ALA A 74 -11.40 -2.15 -8.63
CA ALA A 74 -10.39 -2.58 -9.59
C ALA A 74 -8.94 -2.45 -9.08
N ALA A 75 -8.67 -1.57 -8.11
CA ALA A 75 -7.36 -1.47 -7.47
C ALA A 75 -7.04 -2.70 -6.62
N ASN A 76 -8.06 -3.37 -6.06
CA ASN A 76 -7.88 -4.61 -5.30
C ASN A 76 -7.55 -5.82 -6.18
N GLU A 77 -7.85 -5.75 -7.48
CA GLU A 77 -7.59 -6.79 -8.48
C GLU A 77 -6.26 -6.58 -9.22
N GLY A 78 -5.59 -5.45 -9.00
CA GLY A 78 -4.33 -5.07 -9.65
C GLY A 78 -3.26 -4.65 -8.65
N LEU A 79 -2.15 -4.10 -9.15
CA LEU A 79 -1.08 -3.54 -8.32
C LEU A 79 -0.79 -2.10 -8.76
N TRP A 80 -1.31 -1.13 -8.00
CA TRP A 80 -1.24 0.29 -8.38
C TRP A 80 -0.13 1.08 -7.66
N GLY A 81 0.63 0.43 -6.76
CA GLY A 81 1.82 1.03 -6.15
C GLY A 81 1.52 2.26 -5.27
N GLY A 82 0.36 2.25 -4.59
CA GLY A 82 -0.13 3.38 -3.79
C GLY A 82 -0.83 4.48 -4.61
N GLU A 83 -0.93 4.35 -5.93
CA GLU A 83 -1.75 5.26 -6.74
C GLU A 83 -3.23 4.94 -6.61
N GLY A 84 -4.07 5.97 -6.82
CA GLY A 84 -5.51 5.84 -6.83
C GLY A 84 -6.15 7.10 -7.38
N TRP A 85 -7.46 7.23 -7.23
CA TRP A 85 -8.18 8.38 -7.75
C TRP A 85 -8.09 9.54 -6.76
N VAL A 86 -7.61 10.68 -7.22
CA VAL A 86 -7.65 11.92 -6.46
C VAL A 86 -8.88 12.70 -6.90
N ARG A 87 -9.78 13.01 -5.96
CA ARG A 87 -10.98 13.81 -6.20
C ARG A 87 -10.80 15.15 -5.51
N GLY A 88 -10.89 16.23 -6.27
CA GLY A 88 -10.73 17.57 -5.72
C GLY A 88 -11.32 18.63 -6.64
N PHE A 89 -10.78 19.83 -6.52
CA PHE A 89 -11.20 20.98 -7.29
C PHE A 89 -10.00 21.63 -7.96
N ARG A 90 -10.24 22.25 -9.11
CA ARG A 90 -9.30 23.16 -9.75
C ARG A 90 -9.98 24.49 -10.02
N TYR A 91 -9.20 25.55 -10.13
CA TYR A 91 -9.69 26.82 -10.66
C TYR A 91 -9.48 26.89 -12.17
N ALA A 92 -10.40 27.52 -12.89
CA ALA A 92 -10.25 27.73 -14.33
C ALA A 92 -9.04 28.64 -14.60
N ARG A 93 -8.21 28.31 -15.60
CA ARG A 93 -6.94 29.00 -15.91
C ARG A 93 -5.96 29.10 -14.73
N ASP A 94 -6.16 28.27 -13.71
CA ASP A 94 -5.37 28.24 -12.47
C ASP A 94 -5.36 29.58 -11.71
N ASP A 95 -6.40 30.39 -11.90
CA ASP A 95 -6.61 31.68 -11.23
C ASP A 95 -7.68 31.55 -10.13
N LYS A 96 -7.32 31.93 -8.90
CA LYS A 96 -8.20 31.84 -7.71
C LYS A 96 -9.50 32.66 -7.86
N LEU A 97 -9.49 33.74 -8.66
CA LEU A 97 -10.67 34.57 -8.90
C LEU A 97 -11.61 33.99 -9.97
N SER A 98 -11.13 32.99 -10.72
CA SER A 98 -11.93 32.29 -11.72
C SER A 98 -12.78 31.16 -11.10
N THR A 99 -13.68 30.57 -11.89
CA THR A 99 -14.63 29.55 -11.40
C THR A 99 -13.94 28.29 -10.87
N ARG A 100 -14.42 27.78 -9.73
CA ARG A 100 -13.97 26.50 -9.14
C ARG A 100 -14.71 25.32 -9.76
N LEU A 101 -13.98 24.37 -10.32
CA LEU A 101 -14.50 23.21 -11.04
C LEU A 101 -14.08 21.89 -10.37
N PRO A 102 -14.99 20.91 -10.21
CA PRO A 102 -14.62 19.59 -9.71
C PRO A 102 -13.73 18.85 -10.73
N LYS A 103 -12.68 18.19 -10.26
CA LYS A 103 -11.78 17.39 -11.10
C LYS A 103 -11.46 16.07 -10.40
N THR A 104 -11.50 15.00 -11.19
CA THR A 104 -10.98 13.69 -10.79
C THR A 104 -9.74 13.39 -11.61
N TRP A 105 -8.63 13.11 -10.94
CA TRP A 105 -7.40 12.61 -11.55
C TRP A 105 -7.36 11.10 -11.39
N LYS A 106 -7.15 10.39 -12.50
CA LYS A 106 -7.09 8.93 -12.56
C LYS A 106 -5.68 8.50 -12.95
N PRO A 107 -5.15 7.40 -12.38
CA PRO A 107 -3.86 6.87 -12.77
C PRO A 107 -3.92 6.23 -14.16
N GLN A 108 -2.76 6.10 -14.79
CA GLN A 108 -2.62 5.37 -16.05
C GLN A 108 -2.41 3.89 -15.78
N LEU A 109 -3.21 3.03 -16.41
CA LEU A 109 -3.24 1.60 -16.16
C LEU A 109 -2.77 0.81 -17.38
N PHE A 110 -1.96 -0.21 -17.14
CA PHE A 110 -1.44 -1.12 -18.16
C PHE A 110 -1.66 -2.56 -17.74
N LYS A 111 -1.92 -3.45 -18.70
CA LYS A 111 -1.90 -4.90 -18.46
C LYS A 111 -0.52 -5.42 -18.86
N ARG A 112 0.16 -6.06 -17.91
CA ARG A 112 1.51 -6.61 -18.10
C ARG A 112 1.59 -8.02 -17.51
N GLN A 113 2.52 -8.80 -18.02
CA GLN A 113 2.80 -10.15 -17.54
C GLN A 113 4.04 -10.13 -16.66
N PHE A 114 3.95 -10.77 -15.50
CA PHE A 114 5.04 -10.91 -14.55
C PHE A 114 5.26 -12.38 -14.25
N TYR A 115 6.52 -12.79 -14.15
CA TYR A 115 6.87 -14.13 -13.67
C TYR A 115 7.27 -14.05 -12.19
N SER A 116 6.77 -14.99 -11.40
CA SER A 116 7.17 -15.18 -10.01
C SER A 116 7.99 -16.45 -9.87
N GLU A 117 9.18 -16.35 -9.30
CA GLU A 117 10.09 -17.48 -9.05
C GLU A 117 9.55 -18.37 -7.92
N ILE A 118 9.01 -17.75 -6.86
CA ILE A 118 8.44 -18.48 -5.71
C ILE A 118 7.17 -19.23 -6.11
N LEU A 119 6.37 -18.64 -7.01
CA LEU A 119 5.14 -19.26 -7.48
C LEU A 119 5.33 -20.19 -8.68
N ASP A 120 6.45 -20.05 -9.40
CA ASP A 120 6.74 -20.68 -10.69
C ASP A 120 5.58 -20.50 -11.70
N ALA A 121 5.07 -19.27 -11.79
CA ALA A 121 3.90 -18.95 -12.59
C ALA A 121 3.99 -17.54 -13.19
N THR A 122 3.47 -17.40 -14.41
CA THR A 122 3.26 -16.11 -15.07
C THR A 122 1.88 -15.56 -14.75
N LEU A 123 1.80 -14.33 -14.28
CA LEU A 123 0.58 -13.63 -13.89
C LEU A 123 0.35 -12.43 -14.80
N THR A 124 -0.88 -12.27 -15.30
CA THR A 124 -1.27 -11.06 -16.02
C THR A 124 -1.97 -10.10 -15.05
N ILE A 125 -1.32 -8.98 -14.73
CA ILE A 125 -1.78 -8.04 -13.70
C ILE A 125 -1.94 -6.64 -14.31
N THR A 126 -2.95 -5.90 -13.84
CA THR A 126 -3.10 -4.48 -14.16
C THR A 126 -2.23 -3.65 -13.23
N VAL A 127 -1.31 -2.85 -13.79
CA VAL A 127 -0.30 -2.08 -13.08
C VAL A 127 -0.25 -0.62 -13.53
N THR A 128 0.30 0.25 -12.69
CA THR A 128 0.67 1.63 -13.04
C THR A 128 2.15 1.71 -13.43
N MET A 129 2.59 2.83 -14.01
CA MET A 129 4.03 3.05 -14.28
C MET A 129 4.85 3.00 -12.98
N ARG A 130 4.37 3.66 -11.92
CA ARG A 130 5.06 3.64 -10.61
C ARG A 130 5.28 2.23 -10.08
N THR A 131 4.30 1.33 -10.24
CA THR A 131 4.47 -0.07 -9.82
C THR A 131 5.64 -0.73 -10.55
N LEU A 132 5.82 -0.46 -11.85
CA LEU A 132 6.94 -0.99 -12.62
C LEU A 132 8.27 -0.45 -12.08
N ASP A 133 8.35 0.87 -11.83
CA ASP A 133 9.57 1.50 -11.27
C ASP A 133 9.92 0.93 -9.89
N LEU A 134 8.91 0.67 -9.04
CA LEU A 134 9.10 0.06 -7.72
C LEU A 134 9.54 -1.41 -7.80
N ILE A 135 9.07 -2.16 -8.80
CA ILE A 135 9.51 -3.53 -9.05
C ILE A 135 10.98 -3.55 -9.48
N ASP A 136 11.37 -2.62 -10.36
CA ASP A 136 12.74 -2.48 -10.82
C ASP A 136 13.67 -2.06 -9.67
N ALA A 137 13.24 -1.10 -8.84
CA ALA A 137 13.96 -0.68 -7.64
C ALA A 137 14.10 -1.81 -6.59
N ALA A 138 13.14 -2.74 -6.55
CA ALA A 138 13.19 -3.91 -5.68
C ALA A 138 14.01 -5.07 -6.26
N PHE A 139 14.50 -4.95 -7.50
CA PHE A 139 15.22 -5.99 -8.26
C PHE A 139 14.40 -7.27 -8.46
N GLY A 140 13.08 -7.15 -8.63
CA GLY A 140 12.23 -8.27 -8.97
C GLY A 140 10.83 -8.19 -8.38
N PHE A 141 9.90 -8.86 -9.05
CA PHE A 141 8.49 -8.89 -8.66
C PHE A 141 8.27 -9.51 -7.28
N ASP A 142 8.90 -10.65 -7.00
CA ASP A 142 8.76 -11.35 -5.72
C ASP A 142 9.31 -10.50 -4.56
N PHE A 143 10.46 -9.83 -4.76
CA PHE A 143 11.01 -8.93 -3.77
C PHE A 143 10.12 -7.72 -3.51
N TYR A 144 9.54 -7.13 -4.56
CA TYR A 144 8.59 -6.04 -4.40
C TYR A 144 7.41 -6.45 -3.51
N ILE A 145 6.77 -7.60 -3.78
CA ILE A 145 5.64 -8.09 -2.99
C ILE A 145 6.04 -8.38 -1.54
N LEU A 146 7.22 -9.01 -1.32
CA LEU A 146 7.68 -9.37 0.02
C LEU A 146 8.12 -8.16 0.86
N LYS A 147 8.83 -7.19 0.26
CA LYS A 147 9.34 -5.99 0.95
C LYS A 147 8.26 -4.95 1.20
N THR A 148 7.32 -4.76 0.28
CA THR A 148 6.33 -3.68 0.36
C THR A 148 5.34 -3.95 1.51
N PRO A 149 5.15 -3.00 2.46
CA PRO A 149 4.20 -3.15 3.56
C PRO A 149 2.75 -3.03 3.08
N ARG A 150 1.81 -3.50 3.91
CA ARG A 150 0.36 -3.48 3.59
C ARG A 150 -0.16 -2.07 3.26
N ALA A 151 0.31 -1.07 4.01
CA ALA A 151 -0.11 0.32 3.86
C ALA A 151 0.27 0.92 2.49
N GLU A 152 1.35 0.43 1.86
CA GLU A 152 1.83 0.92 0.56
C GLU A 152 1.32 0.08 -0.61
N LEU A 153 1.12 -1.22 -0.41
CA LEU A 153 0.67 -2.12 -1.46
C LEU A 153 -0.78 -1.80 -1.91
N CYS A 154 -1.62 -1.37 -0.96
CA CYS A 154 -3.01 -0.92 -1.17
C CYS A 154 -3.87 -1.85 -2.06
N SER A 155 -3.59 -3.15 -2.09
CA SER A 155 -4.24 -4.12 -2.97
C SER A 155 -4.46 -5.46 -2.27
N LYS A 156 -5.67 -6.00 -2.41
CA LYS A 156 -6.01 -7.33 -1.90
C LYS A 156 -5.24 -8.42 -2.63
N LEU A 157 -5.20 -8.38 -3.98
CA LEU A 157 -4.44 -9.34 -4.79
C LEU A 157 -2.98 -9.39 -4.34
N GLY A 158 -2.35 -8.23 -4.14
CA GLY A 158 -0.96 -8.17 -3.68
C GLY A 158 -0.75 -8.84 -2.31
N MET A 159 -1.67 -8.63 -1.37
CA MET A 159 -1.60 -9.27 -0.06
C MET A 159 -1.85 -10.79 -0.13
N ASP A 160 -2.74 -11.24 -1.02
CA ASP A 160 -2.99 -12.66 -1.25
C ASP A 160 -1.77 -13.36 -1.87
N LEU A 161 -1.10 -12.69 -2.82
CA LEU A 161 0.18 -13.15 -3.39
C LEU A 161 1.25 -13.22 -2.30
N LYS A 162 1.38 -12.17 -1.49
CA LYS A 162 2.34 -12.12 -0.37
C LYS A 162 2.13 -13.28 0.61
N ARG A 163 0.88 -13.52 1.02
CA ARG A 163 0.53 -14.65 1.89
C ARG A 163 0.91 -15.98 1.26
N THR A 164 0.59 -16.17 -0.03
CA THR A 164 0.87 -17.42 -0.75
C THR A 164 2.38 -17.67 -0.86
N MET A 165 3.16 -16.64 -1.18
CA MET A 165 4.63 -16.70 -1.23
C MET A 165 5.21 -17.05 0.14
N LEU A 166 4.80 -16.33 1.20
CA LEU A 166 5.27 -16.59 2.56
C LEU A 166 4.93 -18.01 3.04
N LEU A 167 3.75 -18.54 2.69
CA LEU A 167 3.39 -19.92 3.01
C LEU A 167 4.26 -20.94 2.27
N ARG A 168 4.61 -20.68 1.01
CA ARG A 168 5.53 -21.56 0.25
C ARG A 168 6.94 -21.53 0.85
N LEU A 169 7.45 -20.35 1.18
CA LEU A 169 8.76 -20.19 1.82
C LEU A 169 8.81 -20.89 3.18
N ALA A 170 7.78 -20.72 4.02
CA ALA A 170 7.73 -21.33 5.35
C ALA A 170 7.59 -22.86 5.30
N ARG A 171 6.82 -23.41 4.35
CA ARG A 171 6.63 -24.86 4.21
C ARG A 171 7.76 -25.57 3.47
N ARG A 172 8.59 -24.82 2.73
CA ARG A 172 9.60 -25.35 1.79
C ARG A 172 9.00 -26.43 0.89
N ASP A 173 7.91 -26.08 0.20
CA ASP A 173 7.12 -27.01 -0.61
C ASP A 173 8.01 -27.72 -1.66
N PRO A 174 8.05 -29.07 -1.68
CA PRO A 174 8.84 -29.82 -2.65
C PRO A 174 8.28 -29.74 -4.08
N ARG A 175 7.05 -29.24 -4.26
CA ARG A 175 6.42 -29.06 -5.57
C ARG A 175 7.04 -27.93 -6.40
N LEU A 176 7.79 -27.02 -5.77
CA LEU A 176 8.54 -26.00 -6.51
C LEU A 176 9.69 -26.67 -7.27
N HIS A 177 9.72 -26.56 -8.60
CA HIS A 177 10.72 -27.20 -9.47
C HIS A 177 11.04 -28.67 -9.08
N PRO A 178 10.08 -29.61 -9.25
CA PRO A 178 10.23 -30.98 -8.76
C PRO A 178 11.39 -31.74 -9.43
N GLN A 179 11.77 -31.33 -10.64
CA GLN A 179 12.85 -31.93 -11.42
C GLN A 179 14.22 -31.31 -11.12
N ASP A 180 14.28 -30.18 -10.40
CA ASP A 180 15.53 -29.45 -10.14
C ASP A 180 15.63 -29.00 -8.67
N PRO A 181 16.14 -29.90 -7.79
CA PRO A 181 16.30 -29.61 -6.37
C PRO A 181 17.30 -28.49 -6.09
N ALA A 182 18.36 -28.37 -6.90
CA ALA A 182 19.41 -27.38 -6.71
C ALA A 182 18.86 -25.97 -6.96
N ARG A 183 18.10 -25.79 -8.05
CA ARG A 183 17.40 -24.52 -8.32
C ARG A 183 16.39 -24.18 -7.24
N ARG A 184 15.64 -25.16 -6.73
CA ARG A 184 14.70 -24.94 -5.63
C ARG A 184 15.40 -24.43 -4.37
N GLU A 185 16.52 -25.03 -3.98
CA GLU A 185 17.29 -24.56 -2.82
C GLU A 185 17.87 -23.16 -3.03
N ALA A 186 18.41 -22.88 -4.21
CA ALA A 186 18.91 -21.55 -4.55
C ALA A 186 17.83 -20.47 -4.46
N ILE A 187 16.60 -20.76 -4.90
CA ILE A 187 15.45 -19.85 -4.75
C ILE A 187 15.15 -19.61 -3.27
N TYR A 188 15.04 -20.67 -2.47
CA TYR A 188 14.78 -20.49 -1.04
C TYR A 188 15.88 -19.71 -0.33
N ASP A 189 17.13 -19.89 -0.71
CA ASP A 189 18.26 -19.14 -0.16
C ASP A 189 18.26 -17.68 -0.58
N LYS A 190 17.85 -17.37 -1.82
CA LYS A 190 17.71 -15.99 -2.33
C LYS A 190 16.69 -15.17 -1.53
N TYR A 191 15.61 -15.80 -1.06
CA TYR A 191 14.54 -15.12 -0.31
C TYR A 191 14.60 -15.36 1.20
N LYS A 192 15.73 -15.88 1.73
CA LYS A 192 15.97 -15.86 3.17
C LYS A 192 16.11 -14.41 3.63
N VAL A 193 15.28 -14.06 4.60
CA VAL A 193 15.35 -12.81 5.36
C VAL A 193 15.98 -13.11 6.71
#